data_AF-A0A7V8J011-F1
#
_entry.id   AF-A0A7V8J011-F1
#
_cell.length_a   1.000
_cell.length_b   1.000
_cell.length_c   1.000
_cell.angle_alpha   90.00
_cell.angle_beta   90.00
_cell.angle_gamma   90.00
#
_symmetry.space_group_name_H-M   'P 1'
#
loop_
_entity.id
_entity.type
_entity.pdbx_description
1 polymer ?
#
loop_
_entity_poly.entity_id
_entity_poly.type
_entity_poly.pdbx_seq_one_letter_code
_entity_poly.pdbx_strand_id
1 'polypeptide(L)'
;MRLLAAVLALAALPAAAEPAVKIVAAKEKGWAKLVATSATYEIQSDAESKTLQQVATMLEDLHRAFVVTFKDRIKSEEARELLQVRFYKTRKVFLANMQMGGPGGPGGAAGGPPGGPGGKGGGPQMPGGGDGGPGGYYDPGTKTLHTGLEQPAGDDWMFVLKHEATHQLLHNRLSIGGGQPGASSAIWFNEGFASYWAMTVWKGKEIVEGGVMKKLLDECKQMESSKTLVPLKTLIGGAPNPMQMKAYYSEGWALCHFLRSGKYREKFAAYLDKERAGKISWDDFTESLGIKDAEVFEKEFIAHFKALK
;
A
#
# COMPACT_ATOMS: atom_id res chain seq x y z
N MET A 1 -13.06 1.30 -27.34
CA MET A 1 -12.15 0.27 -26.79
C MET A 1 -12.87 -0.46 -25.66
N ARG A 2 -13.21 -1.74 -25.85
CA ARG A 2 -13.64 -2.61 -24.74
C ARG A 2 -12.37 -3.10 -24.05
N LEU A 3 -12.16 -2.76 -22.78
CA LEU A 3 -11.15 -3.42 -21.95
C LEU A 3 -11.53 -4.90 -21.88
N LEU A 4 -10.86 -5.74 -22.65
CA LEU A 4 -10.89 -7.18 -22.46
C LEU A 4 -10.18 -7.45 -21.14
N ALA A 5 -10.95 -7.60 -20.06
CA ALA A 5 -10.47 -8.26 -18.87
C ALA A 5 -9.95 -9.63 -19.32
N ALA A 6 -8.65 -9.87 -19.15
CA ALA A 6 -8.09 -11.20 -19.38
C ALA A 6 -8.65 -12.12 -18.29
N VAL A 7 -9.79 -12.75 -18.59
CA VAL A 7 -10.36 -13.81 -17.77
C VAL A 7 -9.44 -15.03 -17.95
N LEU A 8 -8.45 -15.16 -17.08
CA LEU A 8 -7.73 -16.42 -16.91
C LEU A 8 -8.77 -17.45 -16.48
N ALA A 9 -9.13 -18.35 -17.39
CA ALA A 9 -10.03 -19.46 -17.12
C ALA A 9 -9.32 -20.47 -16.20
N LEU A 10 -9.28 -20.18 -14.89
CA LEU A 10 -9.05 -21.22 -13.89
C LEU A 10 -10.26 -22.16 -13.92
N ALA A 11 -9.99 -23.46 -13.99
CA ALA A 11 -11.01 -24.49 -13.80
C ALA A 11 -11.85 -24.16 -12.56
N ALA A 12 -13.15 -24.50 -12.61
CA ALA A 12 -14.10 -24.16 -11.56
C ALA A 12 -13.76 -24.84 -10.22
N LEU A 13 -12.82 -24.28 -9.46
CA LEU A 13 -12.59 -24.58 -8.05
C LEU A 13 -13.90 -24.37 -7.29
N PRO A 14 -14.22 -25.07 -6.21
CA PRO A 14 -15.40 -24.74 -5.41
C PRO A 14 -15.35 -23.28 -4.95
N ALA A 15 -16.52 -22.65 -4.71
CA ALA A 15 -16.54 -21.34 -4.07
C ALA A 15 -15.67 -21.41 -2.81
N ALA A 16 -14.67 -20.55 -2.70
CA ALA A 16 -13.77 -20.57 -1.56
C ALA A 16 -14.60 -20.38 -0.30
N ALA A 17 -14.53 -21.33 0.63
CA ALA A 17 -15.16 -21.18 1.94
C ALA A 17 -14.64 -19.88 2.58
N GLU A 18 -15.51 -19.19 3.34
CA GLU A 18 -15.07 -18.05 4.13
C GLU A 18 -13.86 -18.46 5.00
N PRO A 19 -12.86 -17.59 5.16
CA PRO A 19 -11.71 -17.92 5.98
C PRO A 19 -12.18 -18.23 7.41
N ALA A 20 -11.75 -19.37 7.95
CA ALA A 20 -12.00 -19.70 9.34
C ALA A 20 -11.24 -18.68 10.22
N VAL A 21 -11.98 -17.83 10.94
CA VAL A 21 -11.42 -16.85 11.87
C VAL A 21 -11.83 -17.25 13.29
N LYS A 22 -10.84 -17.36 14.17
CA LYS A 22 -11.05 -17.63 15.59
C LYS A 22 -10.84 -16.34 16.38
N ILE A 23 -11.88 -15.89 17.08
CA ILE A 23 -11.83 -14.69 17.94
C ILE A 23 -11.87 -15.12 19.40
N VAL A 24 -10.91 -14.67 20.19
CA VAL A 24 -10.82 -14.93 21.63
C VAL A 24 -10.55 -13.64 22.39
N ALA A 25 -10.80 -13.63 23.69
CA ALA A 25 -10.35 -12.56 24.56
C ALA A 25 -8.81 -12.50 24.59
N ALA A 26 -8.25 -11.29 24.62
CA ALA A 26 -6.81 -11.10 24.78
C ALA A 26 -6.37 -11.60 26.18
N LYS A 27 -5.27 -12.35 26.23
CA LYS A 27 -4.75 -12.92 27.49
C LYS A 27 -4.03 -11.88 28.34
N GLU A 28 -3.37 -10.92 27.70
CA GLU A 28 -2.56 -9.91 28.36
C GLU A 28 -3.39 -8.70 28.74
N LYS A 29 -3.05 -8.08 29.88
CA LYS A 29 -3.60 -6.78 30.24
C LYS A 29 -2.96 -5.73 29.33
N GLY A 30 -3.74 -5.18 28.40
CA GLY A 30 -3.28 -4.17 27.45
C GLY A 30 -4.44 -3.38 26.87
N TRP A 31 -4.18 -2.64 25.79
CA TRP A 31 -5.22 -1.91 25.07
C TRP A 31 -6.15 -2.86 24.30
N ALA A 32 -5.59 -3.94 23.74
CA ALA A 32 -6.34 -4.93 22.99
C ALA A 32 -7.23 -5.76 23.92
N LYS A 33 -8.48 -5.97 23.50
CA LYS A 33 -9.48 -6.76 24.23
C LYS A 33 -9.72 -8.12 23.58
N LEU A 34 -9.53 -8.18 22.27
CA LEU A 34 -9.74 -9.35 21.45
C LEU A 34 -8.49 -9.65 20.62
N VAL A 35 -8.31 -10.95 20.34
CA VAL A 35 -7.36 -11.45 19.35
C VAL A 35 -8.13 -12.28 18.35
N ALA A 36 -8.03 -11.93 17.07
CA ALA A 36 -8.48 -12.76 15.97
C ALA A 36 -7.29 -13.46 15.33
N THR A 37 -7.42 -14.75 15.08
CA THR A 37 -6.42 -15.55 14.35
C THR A 37 -7.10 -16.19 13.15
N SER A 38 -6.48 -16.05 11.99
CA SER A 38 -6.85 -16.72 10.74
C SER A 38 -5.67 -17.56 10.24
N ALA A 39 -5.69 -17.99 8.98
CA ALA A 39 -4.59 -18.76 8.41
C ALA A 39 -3.30 -17.95 8.27
N THR A 40 -3.43 -16.65 7.98
CA THR A 40 -2.32 -15.76 7.63
C THR A 40 -2.12 -14.65 8.65
N TYR A 41 -3.14 -14.27 9.43
CA TYR A 41 -3.09 -13.10 10.30
C TYR A 41 -3.33 -13.41 11.78
N GLU A 42 -2.61 -12.69 12.64
CA GLU A 42 -2.97 -12.44 14.02
C GLU A 42 -3.28 -10.96 14.20
N ILE A 43 -4.47 -10.67 14.72
CA ILE A 43 -5.02 -9.32 14.80
C ILE A 43 -5.40 -9.03 16.25
N GLN A 44 -4.67 -8.09 16.86
CA GLN A 44 -4.97 -7.56 18.18
C GLN A 44 -5.89 -6.33 18.03
N SER A 45 -6.98 -6.27 18.80
CA SER A 45 -7.95 -5.17 18.68
C SER A 45 -8.77 -4.89 19.93
N ASP A 46 -9.21 -3.64 20.10
CA ASP A 46 -10.26 -3.22 21.05
C ASP A 46 -11.62 -3.00 20.38
N ALA A 47 -11.75 -3.30 19.09
CA ALA A 47 -13.00 -3.29 18.34
C ALA A 47 -13.90 -4.48 18.72
N GLU A 48 -15.15 -4.45 18.26
CA GLU A 48 -16.12 -5.52 18.50
C GLU A 48 -15.85 -6.73 17.61
N SER A 49 -16.23 -7.94 18.06
CA SER A 49 -15.96 -9.19 17.34
C SER A 49 -16.45 -9.19 15.90
N LYS A 50 -17.61 -8.56 15.61
CA LYS A 50 -18.15 -8.46 14.24
C LYS A 50 -17.22 -7.64 13.33
N THR A 51 -16.72 -6.50 13.80
CA THR A 51 -15.76 -5.68 13.06
C THR A 51 -14.45 -6.44 12.88
N LEU A 52 -13.97 -7.12 13.93
CA LEU A 52 -12.73 -7.87 13.86
C LEU A 52 -12.80 -9.06 12.89
N GLN A 53 -13.96 -9.74 12.81
CA GLN A 53 -14.25 -10.74 11.79
C GLN A 53 -14.14 -10.15 10.38
N GLN A 54 -14.73 -8.97 10.15
CA GLN A 54 -14.67 -8.29 8.86
C GLN A 54 -13.23 -7.92 8.46
N VAL A 55 -12.45 -7.36 9.39
CA VAL A 55 -11.04 -7.05 9.19
C VAL A 55 -10.25 -8.29 8.80
N ALA A 56 -10.40 -9.40 9.55
CA ALA A 56 -9.72 -10.65 9.27
C ALA A 56 -10.08 -11.21 7.89
N THR A 57 -11.36 -11.23 7.53
CA THR A 57 -11.81 -11.70 6.22
C THR A 57 -11.21 -10.85 5.08
N MET A 58 -11.24 -9.52 5.21
CA MET A 58 -10.70 -8.62 4.18
C MET A 58 -9.19 -8.80 3.97
N LEU A 59 -8.43 -8.99 5.05
CA LEU A 59 -6.99 -9.22 4.98
C LEU A 59 -6.66 -10.57 4.36
N GLU A 60 -7.39 -11.63 4.70
CA GLU A 60 -7.26 -12.94 4.07
C GLU A 60 -7.58 -12.91 2.57
N ASP A 61 -8.62 -12.18 2.17
CA ASP A 61 -8.99 -11.99 0.77
C ASP A 61 -7.92 -11.23 -0.01
N LEU A 62 -7.37 -10.16 0.58
CA LEU A 62 -6.26 -9.41 -0.02
C LEU A 62 -5.01 -10.30 -0.15
N HIS A 63 -4.64 -11.02 0.91
CA HIS A 63 -3.49 -11.93 0.88
C HIS A 63 -3.65 -13.02 -0.17
N ARG A 64 -4.83 -13.66 -0.27
CA ARG A 64 -5.10 -14.66 -1.32
C ARG A 64 -4.94 -14.08 -2.71
N ALA A 65 -5.55 -12.92 -2.98
CA ALA A 65 -5.40 -12.25 -4.28
C ALA A 65 -3.93 -11.97 -4.59
N PHE A 66 -3.20 -11.44 -3.61
CA PHE A 66 -1.79 -11.10 -3.76
C PHE A 66 -0.91 -12.32 -4.02
N VAL A 67 -1.06 -13.39 -3.22
CA VAL A 67 -0.29 -14.63 -3.38
C VAL A 67 -0.58 -15.30 -4.71
N VAL A 68 -1.84 -15.35 -5.16
CA VAL A 68 -2.19 -15.93 -6.46
C VAL A 68 -1.56 -15.13 -7.60
N THR A 69 -1.62 -13.79 -7.55
CA THR A 69 -1.04 -12.93 -8.59
C THR A 69 0.49 -13.02 -8.65
N PHE A 70 1.16 -13.23 -7.51
CA PHE A 70 2.63 -13.28 -7.42
C PHE A 70 3.20 -14.64 -7.02
N LYS A 71 2.47 -15.73 -7.26
CA LYS A 71 2.84 -17.09 -6.84
C LYS A 71 4.24 -17.53 -7.28
N ASP A 72 4.71 -17.05 -8.43
CA ASP A 72 6.01 -17.41 -9.01
C ASP A 72 7.17 -16.60 -8.39
N ARG A 73 6.88 -15.63 -7.51
CA ARG A 73 7.85 -14.73 -6.87
C ARG A 73 7.90 -14.85 -5.35
N ILE A 74 6.86 -15.42 -4.75
CA ILE A 74 6.73 -15.60 -3.30
C ILE A 74 7.22 -17.00 -2.95
N LYS A 75 8.15 -17.12 -2.00
CA LYS A 75 8.60 -18.43 -1.53
C LYS A 75 7.52 -19.08 -0.68
N SER A 76 7.43 -20.41 -0.72
CA SER A 76 6.35 -21.15 -0.07
C SER A 76 6.37 -20.99 1.45
N GLU A 77 7.55 -20.79 2.02
CA GLU A 77 7.80 -20.59 3.44
C GLU A 77 7.34 -19.19 3.87
N GLU A 78 7.71 -18.16 3.08
CA GLU A 78 7.31 -16.76 3.31
C GLU A 78 5.78 -16.63 3.29
N ALA A 79 5.09 -17.35 2.39
CA ALA A 79 3.63 -17.34 2.32
C ALA A 79 2.91 -17.87 3.57
N ARG A 80 3.61 -18.62 4.44
CA ARG A 80 3.04 -19.26 5.65
C ARG A 80 3.32 -18.49 6.94
N GLU A 81 4.17 -17.48 6.90
CA GLU A 81 4.48 -16.69 8.10
C GLU A 81 3.27 -15.87 8.55
N LEU A 82 2.95 -15.95 9.84
CA LEU A 82 1.82 -15.22 10.43
C LEU A 82 2.11 -13.71 10.47
N LEU A 83 1.25 -12.92 9.83
CA LEU A 83 1.34 -11.47 9.75
C LEU A 83 0.63 -10.80 10.93
N GLN A 84 1.27 -9.79 11.49
CA GLN A 84 0.84 -9.11 12.71
C GLN A 84 0.08 -7.83 12.39
N VAL A 85 -1.08 -7.65 13.04
CA VAL A 85 -1.93 -6.47 12.88
C VAL A 85 -2.41 -5.96 14.24
N ARG A 86 -2.34 -4.63 14.42
CA ARG A 86 -2.97 -3.91 15.52
C ARG A 86 -4.06 -3.00 14.95
N PHE A 87 -5.31 -3.38 15.20
CA PHE A 87 -6.48 -2.68 14.70
C PHE A 87 -7.20 -1.95 15.84
N TYR A 88 -7.28 -0.63 15.78
CA TYR A 88 -7.79 0.21 16.87
C TYR A 88 -9.24 0.66 16.62
N LYS A 89 -10.10 0.61 17.64
CA LYS A 89 -11.49 1.07 17.55
C LYS A 89 -11.56 2.59 17.39
N THR A 90 -10.71 3.33 18.11
CA THR A 90 -10.77 4.80 18.13
C THR A 90 -9.43 5.42 17.76
N ARG A 91 -9.48 6.62 17.19
CA ARG A 91 -8.28 7.38 16.82
C ARG A 91 -7.44 7.74 18.04
N LYS A 92 -8.10 8.02 19.16
CA LYS A 92 -7.42 8.29 20.44
C LYS A 92 -6.54 7.10 20.88
N VAL A 93 -7.05 5.87 20.79
CA VAL A 93 -6.28 4.67 21.16
C VAL A 93 -5.16 4.41 20.15
N PHE A 94 -5.40 4.61 18.85
CA PHE A 94 -4.36 4.52 17.82
C PHE A 94 -3.20 5.47 18.12
N LEU A 95 -3.47 6.78 18.31
CA LEU A 95 -2.44 7.79 18.56
C LEU A 95 -1.67 7.53 19.87
N ALA A 96 -2.35 7.07 20.92
CA ALA A 96 -1.70 6.72 22.19
C ALA A 96 -0.71 5.54 22.05
N ASN A 97 -0.97 4.62 21.12
CA ASN A 97 -0.11 3.46 20.86
C ASN A 97 0.93 3.70 19.76
N MET A 98 0.80 4.76 18.95
CA MET A 98 1.87 5.20 18.04
C MET A 98 3.10 5.69 18.79
N GLN A 99 2.91 6.45 19.88
CA GLN A 99 3.99 7.14 20.58
C GLN A 99 4.91 6.22 21.39
N MET A 100 4.50 5.00 21.68
CA MET A 100 5.28 4.05 22.50
C MET A 100 6.28 3.23 21.69
N GLY A 101 6.31 3.39 20.36
CA GLY A 101 7.18 2.66 19.44
C GLY A 101 8.53 3.33 19.13
N GLY A 102 9.24 3.89 20.11
CA GLY A 102 10.66 4.28 19.96
C GLY A 102 10.98 5.37 18.90
N PRO A 103 12.25 5.80 18.78
CA PRO A 103 12.64 7.05 18.11
C PRO A 103 12.58 7.05 16.57
N GLY A 104 11.97 6.04 15.94
CA GLY A 104 11.93 5.86 14.49
C GLY A 104 10.58 6.20 13.85
N GLY A 105 9.89 7.26 14.31
CA GLY A 105 8.58 7.63 13.80
C GLY A 105 8.53 7.72 12.25
N PRO A 106 7.37 7.45 11.62
CA PRO A 106 7.23 7.12 10.19
C PRO A 106 7.48 8.26 9.18
N GLY A 107 8.29 9.28 9.51
CA GLY A 107 8.60 10.37 8.58
C GLY A 107 9.78 11.25 8.98
N GLY A 108 10.58 10.85 9.97
CA GLY A 108 11.78 11.60 10.35
C GLY A 108 12.97 11.19 9.49
N ALA A 109 13.27 11.97 8.44
CA ALA A 109 14.52 11.83 7.70
C ALA A 109 15.73 12.08 8.63
N ALA A 110 16.27 11.01 9.23
CA ALA A 110 17.49 11.06 10.02
C ALA A 110 18.67 10.62 9.14
N GLY A 111 19.23 11.58 8.42
CA GLY A 111 20.37 11.39 7.52
C GLY A 111 21.28 12.63 7.42
N GLY A 112 21.43 13.38 8.52
CA GLY A 112 22.51 14.36 8.67
C GLY A 112 23.72 13.72 9.35
N PRO A 113 24.96 14.06 8.95
CA PRO A 113 26.17 13.53 9.60
C PRO A 113 26.22 13.93 11.09
N PRO A 114 26.90 13.15 11.95
CA PRO A 114 26.96 13.41 13.38
C PRO A 114 27.81 14.66 13.63
N GLY A 115 27.17 15.76 14.02
CA GLY A 115 27.88 16.98 14.37
C GLY A 115 27.01 17.98 15.12
N GLY A 116 27.15 18.02 16.45
CA GLY A 116 26.71 19.15 17.28
C GLY A 116 25.99 18.75 18.58
N PRO A 117 26.50 19.14 19.76
CA PRO A 117 25.79 18.93 21.01
C PRO A 117 24.67 19.97 21.19
N GLY A 118 23.47 19.50 21.52
CA GLY A 118 22.52 20.29 22.32
C GLY A 118 21.56 21.21 21.57
N GLY A 119 20.79 20.68 20.61
CA GLY A 119 19.57 21.33 20.14
C GLY A 119 18.35 20.48 20.50
N LYS A 120 17.41 21.01 21.29
CA LYS A 120 16.06 20.42 21.43
C LYS A 120 15.33 20.55 20.08
N GLY A 121 15.58 19.61 19.17
CA GLY A 121 14.98 19.57 17.85
C GLY A 121 13.51 19.20 17.94
N GLY A 122 12.63 20.19 17.80
CA GLY A 122 11.24 19.93 17.39
C GLY A 122 11.26 19.46 15.94
N GLY A 123 10.83 18.20 15.72
CA GLY A 123 10.67 17.68 14.36
C GLY A 123 9.68 18.51 13.55
N PRO A 124 9.80 18.53 12.20
CA PRO A 124 8.93 19.31 11.35
C PRO A 124 7.47 18.93 11.58
N GLN A 125 6.70 19.92 11.98
CA GLN A 125 5.26 19.81 12.19
C GLN A 125 4.61 19.76 10.81
N MET A 126 4.04 18.61 10.45
CA MET A 126 3.29 18.47 9.19
C MET A 126 2.14 19.49 9.18
N PRO A 127 1.98 20.30 8.13
CA PRO A 127 0.99 21.36 8.08
C PRO A 127 -0.44 20.76 8.06
N GLY A 128 -1.18 20.96 9.15
CA GLY A 128 -2.55 20.45 9.32
C GLY A 128 -2.97 20.37 10.79
N GLY A 129 -3.01 21.52 11.47
CA GLY A 129 -3.46 21.64 12.87
C GLY A 129 -4.94 21.30 13.02
N GLY A 130 -5.20 20.04 13.37
CA GLY A 130 -6.52 19.45 13.61
C GLY A 130 -6.35 17.94 13.72
N ASP A 131 -5.63 17.51 14.75
CA ASP A 131 -5.42 16.10 15.12
C ASP A 131 -4.78 15.19 14.04
N GLY A 132 -4.17 15.77 12.98
CA GLY A 132 -3.86 15.20 11.66
C GLY A 132 -2.67 14.22 11.50
N GLY A 133 -2.49 13.26 12.41
CA GLY A 133 -1.61 12.10 12.17
C GLY A 133 -2.11 11.17 11.05
N PRO A 134 -1.32 10.14 10.64
CA PRO A 134 -1.72 9.22 9.59
C PRO A 134 -2.98 8.41 9.94
N GLY A 135 -3.61 7.78 8.95
CA GLY A 135 -4.74 6.85 9.13
C GLY A 135 -4.32 5.43 9.53
N GLY A 136 -3.09 5.07 9.17
CA GLY A 136 -2.43 3.82 9.48
C GLY A 136 -0.95 3.90 9.09
N TYR A 137 -0.19 2.88 9.42
CA TYR A 137 1.17 2.67 8.92
C TYR A 137 1.54 1.20 9.08
N TYR A 138 2.41 0.71 8.20
CA TYR A 138 3.15 -0.52 8.39
C TYR A 138 4.55 -0.22 8.96
N ASP A 139 4.90 -0.86 10.08
CA ASP A 139 6.24 -0.77 10.66
C ASP A 139 7.10 -1.96 10.18
N PRO A 140 8.10 -1.74 9.32
CA PRO A 140 8.97 -2.81 8.86
C PRO A 140 9.88 -3.37 9.96
N GLY A 141 10.20 -2.61 11.00
CA GLY A 141 11.07 -3.04 12.09
C GLY A 141 10.39 -4.07 13.00
N THR A 142 9.11 -3.86 13.31
CA THR A 142 8.30 -4.82 14.08
C THR A 142 7.46 -5.75 13.22
N LYS A 143 7.50 -5.58 11.88
CA LYS A 143 6.66 -6.28 10.90
C LYS A 143 5.17 -6.22 11.21
N THR A 144 4.73 -5.15 11.86
CA THR A 144 3.36 -4.99 12.35
C THR A 144 2.64 -3.89 11.59
N LEU A 145 1.42 -4.18 11.16
CA LEU A 145 0.50 -3.19 10.61
C LEU A 145 -0.28 -2.51 11.73
N HIS A 146 -0.41 -1.19 11.66
CA HIS A 146 -1.21 -0.40 12.59
C HIS A 146 -2.25 0.43 11.84
N THR A 147 -3.52 0.28 12.15
CA THR A 147 -4.60 1.13 11.60
C THR A 147 -5.85 1.05 12.48
N GLY A 148 -6.85 1.88 12.24
CA GLY A 148 -8.05 1.90 13.07
C GLY A 148 -9.35 2.11 12.30
N LEU A 149 -10.46 1.98 13.02
CA LEU A 149 -11.80 2.21 12.48
C LEU A 149 -12.09 3.71 12.28
N GLU A 150 -11.68 4.54 13.23
CA GLU A 150 -11.80 5.99 13.14
C GLU A 150 -10.61 6.59 12.38
N GLN A 151 -10.88 7.10 11.18
CA GLN A 151 -9.89 7.67 10.27
C GLN A 151 -9.92 9.21 10.28
N PRO A 152 -8.78 9.87 10.04
CA PRO A 152 -8.73 11.33 9.92
C PRO A 152 -9.57 11.77 8.71
N ALA A 153 -10.19 12.95 8.81
CA ALA A 153 -10.96 13.57 7.72
C ALA A 153 -12.08 12.68 7.12
N GLY A 154 -12.51 11.62 7.83
CA GLY A 154 -13.53 10.70 7.34
C GLY A 154 -13.06 9.77 6.22
N ASP A 155 -11.75 9.53 6.10
CA ASP A 155 -11.23 8.55 5.13
C ASP A 155 -11.82 7.14 5.36
N ASP A 156 -11.89 6.35 4.29
CA ASP A 156 -12.41 4.98 4.36
C ASP A 156 -11.38 4.05 5.03
N TRP A 157 -11.70 3.59 6.25
CA TRP A 157 -10.84 2.68 7.00
C TRP A 157 -10.57 1.37 6.25
N MET A 158 -11.48 0.92 5.38
CA MET A 158 -11.28 -0.30 4.60
C MET A 158 -10.18 -0.11 3.56
N PHE A 159 -10.19 1.04 2.88
CA PHE A 159 -9.14 1.44 1.96
C PHE A 159 -7.80 1.53 2.69
N VAL A 160 -7.74 2.26 3.81
CA VAL A 160 -6.51 2.44 4.59
C VAL A 160 -5.97 1.10 5.09
N LEU A 161 -6.83 0.22 5.63
CA LEU A 161 -6.42 -1.12 6.06
C LEU A 161 -5.74 -1.91 4.94
N LYS A 162 -6.33 -1.93 3.74
CA LYS A 162 -5.76 -2.67 2.61
C LYS A 162 -4.52 -1.99 2.03
N HIS A 163 -4.46 -0.66 2.05
CA HIS A 163 -3.27 0.11 1.66
C HIS A 163 -2.08 -0.28 2.53
N GLU A 164 -2.23 -0.17 3.85
CA GLU A 164 -1.17 -0.56 4.79
C GLU A 164 -0.83 -2.06 4.72
N ALA A 165 -1.83 -2.91 4.51
CA ALA A 165 -1.62 -4.34 4.34
C ALA A 165 -0.81 -4.64 3.08
N THR A 166 -0.95 -3.83 2.02
CA THR A 166 -0.14 -3.99 0.82
C THR A 166 1.33 -3.68 1.11
N HIS A 167 1.65 -2.65 1.90
CA HIS A 167 3.04 -2.42 2.35
C HIS A 167 3.59 -3.63 3.13
N GLN A 168 2.78 -4.20 4.02
CA GLN A 168 3.17 -5.42 4.74
C GLN A 168 3.44 -6.60 3.80
N LEU A 169 2.62 -6.79 2.76
CA LEU A 169 2.77 -7.86 1.77
C LEU A 169 3.98 -7.64 0.86
N LEU A 170 4.22 -6.41 0.40
CA LEU A 170 5.42 -6.06 -0.37
C LEU A 170 6.67 -6.46 0.42
N HIS A 171 6.76 -6.06 1.69
CA HIS A 171 7.91 -6.36 2.53
C HIS A 171 8.03 -7.87 2.82
N ASN A 172 6.97 -8.51 3.33
CA ASN A 172 7.07 -9.89 3.84
C ASN A 172 6.91 -10.99 2.79
N ARG A 173 6.40 -10.68 1.58
CA ARG A 173 6.16 -11.68 0.53
C ARG A 173 6.98 -11.47 -0.72
N LEU A 174 7.28 -10.22 -1.08
CA LEU A 174 8.10 -9.92 -2.26
C LEU A 174 9.51 -9.45 -1.93
N SER A 175 9.82 -9.22 -0.65
CA SER A 175 11.06 -8.56 -0.23
C SER A 175 11.24 -7.20 -0.91
N ILE A 176 10.14 -6.51 -1.22
CA ILE A 176 10.14 -5.16 -1.78
C ILE A 176 9.81 -4.20 -0.64
N GLY A 177 10.59 -3.13 -0.51
CA GLY A 177 10.49 -2.25 0.65
C GLY A 177 11.11 -2.89 1.89
N GLY A 178 10.71 -2.45 3.08
CA GLY A 178 11.29 -2.90 4.35
C GLY A 178 12.38 -1.99 4.94
N GLY A 179 12.73 -0.91 4.24
CA GLY A 179 13.52 0.21 4.76
C GLY A 179 12.68 1.49 4.85
N GLN A 180 13.34 2.62 5.12
CA GLN A 180 12.72 3.95 4.99
C GLN A 180 12.17 4.16 3.56
N PRO A 181 11.06 4.91 3.37
CA PRO A 181 10.60 5.29 2.02
C PRO A 181 11.76 5.85 1.18
N GLY A 182 11.94 5.34 -0.04
CA GLY A 182 13.05 5.71 -0.93
C GLY A 182 14.40 5.03 -0.67
N ALA A 183 14.54 4.22 0.39
CA ALA A 183 15.79 3.49 0.66
C ALA A 183 15.92 2.18 -0.12
N SER A 184 14.80 1.52 -0.44
CA SER A 184 14.79 0.24 -1.18
C SER A 184 13.65 0.09 -2.18
N SER A 185 12.76 1.09 -2.30
CA SER A 185 11.67 1.11 -3.28
C SER A 185 11.34 2.55 -3.69
N ALA A 186 10.91 2.74 -4.94
CA ALA A 186 10.48 4.06 -5.42
C ALA A 186 9.22 4.51 -4.67
N ILE A 187 9.15 5.78 -4.29
CA ILE A 187 8.02 6.29 -3.47
C ILE A 187 6.69 6.16 -4.23
N TRP A 188 6.68 6.52 -5.52
CA TRP A 188 5.48 6.37 -6.35
C TRP A 188 5.01 4.91 -6.40
N PHE A 189 5.95 3.95 -6.46
CA PHE A 189 5.63 2.54 -6.54
C PHE A 189 5.07 2.10 -5.20
N ASN A 190 5.76 2.39 -4.10
CA ASN A 190 5.32 1.98 -2.77
C ASN A 190 3.91 2.51 -2.45
N GLU A 191 3.67 3.82 -2.59
CA GLU A 191 2.37 4.43 -2.28
C GLU A 191 1.30 4.12 -3.34
N GLY A 192 1.65 4.26 -4.62
CA GLY A 192 0.73 4.05 -5.73
C GLY A 192 0.29 2.60 -5.88
N PHE A 193 1.20 1.63 -5.67
CA PHE A 193 0.89 0.21 -5.72
C PHE A 193 0.06 -0.23 -4.52
N ALA A 194 0.32 0.32 -3.33
CA ALA A 194 -0.53 0.11 -2.16
C ALA A 194 -1.96 0.64 -2.39
N SER A 195 -2.09 1.83 -2.98
CA SER A 195 -3.40 2.39 -3.37
C SER A 195 -4.09 1.57 -4.46
N TYR A 196 -3.34 1.03 -5.43
CA TYR A 196 -3.88 0.12 -6.45
C TYR A 196 -4.40 -1.16 -5.81
N TRP A 197 -3.62 -1.82 -4.97
CA TRP A 197 -4.03 -3.07 -4.34
C TRP A 197 -5.13 -2.90 -3.29
N ALA A 198 -5.25 -1.73 -2.67
CA ALA A 198 -6.36 -1.41 -1.77
C ALA A 198 -7.74 -1.56 -2.44
N MET A 199 -7.80 -1.37 -3.76
CA MET A 199 -9.02 -1.54 -4.57
C MET A 199 -9.24 -2.98 -5.06
N THR A 200 -8.37 -3.93 -4.68
CA THR A 200 -8.50 -5.32 -5.10
C THR A 200 -9.63 -6.03 -4.38
N VAL A 201 -10.39 -6.82 -5.13
CA VAL A 201 -11.48 -7.65 -4.63
C VAL A 201 -11.25 -9.10 -5.01
N TRP A 202 -11.27 -9.97 -4.01
CA TRP A 202 -11.30 -11.42 -4.19
C TRP A 202 -12.75 -11.89 -4.24
N LYS A 203 -13.17 -12.55 -5.32
CA LYS A 203 -14.51 -13.13 -5.48
C LYS A 203 -14.45 -14.65 -5.52
N GLY A 204 -13.64 -15.25 -4.63
CA GLY A 204 -13.47 -16.69 -4.52
C GLY A 204 -12.59 -17.32 -5.61
N LYS A 205 -12.87 -17.05 -6.89
CA LYS A 205 -12.08 -17.54 -8.04
C LYS A 205 -11.59 -16.46 -8.98
N GLU A 206 -12.18 -15.28 -8.87
CA GLU A 206 -11.85 -14.13 -9.71
C GLU A 206 -11.17 -13.07 -8.84
N ILE A 207 -10.09 -12.51 -9.37
CA ILE A 207 -9.42 -11.34 -8.80
C ILE A 207 -9.79 -10.15 -9.67
N VAL A 208 -10.43 -9.16 -9.07
CA VAL A 208 -10.56 -7.84 -9.69
C VAL A 208 -9.45 -6.97 -9.12
N GLU A 209 -8.32 -6.89 -9.83
CA GLU A 209 -7.17 -6.09 -9.42
C GLU A 209 -7.42 -4.60 -9.66
N GLY A 210 -7.11 -3.78 -8.65
CA GLY A 210 -7.01 -2.33 -8.77
C GLY A 210 -8.18 -1.62 -9.41
N GLY A 211 -9.38 -1.88 -8.89
CA GLY A 211 -10.60 -1.19 -9.30
C GLY A 211 -10.47 0.34 -9.27
N VAL A 212 -11.36 1.02 -10.01
CA VAL A 212 -11.36 2.49 -10.10
C VAL A 212 -11.71 3.10 -8.74
N MET A 213 -10.80 3.89 -8.17
CA MET A 213 -11.07 4.70 -6.99
C MET A 213 -11.41 6.11 -7.41
N LYS A 214 -12.69 6.49 -7.29
CA LYS A 214 -13.19 7.80 -7.75
C LYS A 214 -12.39 8.98 -7.18
N LYS A 215 -12.05 8.94 -5.88
CA LYS A 215 -11.25 9.97 -5.21
C LYS A 215 -9.91 10.20 -5.93
N LEU A 216 -9.10 9.16 -6.09
CA LEU A 216 -7.78 9.27 -6.74
C LEU A 216 -7.88 9.65 -8.22
N LEU A 217 -8.90 9.14 -8.92
CA LEU A 217 -9.15 9.50 -10.32
C LEU A 217 -9.51 10.99 -10.48
N ASP A 218 -10.38 11.51 -9.61
CA ASP A 218 -10.76 12.92 -9.61
C ASP A 218 -9.55 13.81 -9.29
N GLU A 219 -8.67 13.37 -8.38
CA GLU A 219 -7.43 14.06 -8.06
C GLU A 219 -6.45 14.11 -9.25
N CYS A 220 -6.25 13.00 -9.97
CA CYS A 220 -5.47 13.00 -11.21
C CYS A 220 -6.05 13.96 -12.26
N LYS A 221 -7.38 13.92 -12.47
CA LYS A 221 -8.06 14.83 -13.41
C LYS A 221 -7.94 16.29 -12.98
N GLN A 222 -8.02 16.57 -11.68
CA GLN A 222 -7.80 17.89 -11.14
C GLN A 222 -6.38 18.38 -11.44
N MET A 223 -5.37 17.58 -11.10
CA MET A 223 -3.96 17.95 -11.34
C MET A 223 -3.64 18.14 -12.82
N GLU A 224 -4.24 17.34 -13.70
CA GLU A 224 -4.14 17.53 -15.14
C GLU A 224 -4.74 18.87 -15.59
N SER A 225 -5.97 19.19 -15.13
CA SER A 225 -6.64 20.44 -15.48
C SER A 225 -5.91 21.68 -14.96
N SER A 226 -5.28 21.59 -13.79
CA SER A 226 -4.48 22.67 -13.19
C SER A 226 -3.03 22.70 -13.66
N LYS A 227 -2.60 21.79 -14.54
CA LYS A 227 -1.21 21.65 -15.01
C LYS A 227 -0.20 21.46 -13.86
N THR A 228 -0.62 20.72 -12.83
CA THR A 228 0.20 20.39 -11.65
C THR A 228 0.53 18.90 -11.55
N LEU A 229 0.32 18.13 -12.63
CA LEU A 229 0.85 16.76 -12.71
C LEU A 229 2.37 16.78 -12.54
N VAL A 230 2.89 15.78 -11.84
CA VAL A 230 4.33 15.58 -11.69
C VAL A 230 4.85 14.90 -12.96
N PRO A 231 5.84 15.47 -13.67
CA PRO A 231 6.44 14.80 -14.83
C PRO A 231 6.91 13.38 -14.47
N LEU A 232 6.67 12.38 -15.32
CA LEU A 232 6.87 10.97 -14.93
C LEU A 232 8.32 10.67 -14.52
N LYS A 233 9.29 11.31 -15.16
CA LYS A 233 10.71 11.20 -14.77
C LYS A 233 10.94 11.65 -13.32
N THR A 234 10.27 12.71 -12.90
CA THR A 234 10.34 13.23 -11.52
C THR A 234 9.53 12.37 -10.56
N LEU A 235 8.34 11.89 -10.97
CA LEU A 235 7.53 11.00 -10.15
C LEU A 235 8.27 9.69 -9.82
N ILE A 236 8.97 9.13 -10.81
CA ILE A 236 9.65 7.84 -10.71
C ILE A 236 11.03 7.94 -10.07
N GLY A 237 11.89 8.81 -10.58
CA GLY A 237 13.29 8.90 -10.16
C GLY A 237 13.62 10.10 -9.27
N GLY A 238 12.64 10.96 -8.97
CA GLY A 238 12.85 12.16 -8.17
C GLY A 238 13.02 11.86 -6.69
N ALA A 239 13.71 12.77 -6.00
CA ALA A 239 13.77 12.74 -4.54
C ALA A 239 12.37 12.97 -3.94
N PRO A 240 12.07 12.39 -2.76
CA PRO A 240 10.84 12.66 -2.01
C PRO A 240 10.57 14.16 -1.90
N ASN A 241 9.39 14.60 -2.34
CA ASN A 241 8.91 15.95 -2.10
C ASN A 241 7.60 15.91 -1.29
N PRO A 242 7.62 16.39 -0.02
CA PRO A 242 6.42 16.43 0.81
C PRO A 242 5.23 17.18 0.18
N MET A 243 5.51 18.18 -0.66
CA MET A 243 4.47 18.93 -1.37
C MET A 243 3.79 18.12 -2.49
N GLN A 244 4.40 17.01 -2.90
CA GLN A 244 3.93 16.12 -3.95
C GLN A 244 3.38 14.80 -3.40
N MET A 245 3.22 14.65 -2.07
CA MET A 245 2.72 13.39 -1.50
C MET A 245 1.41 12.93 -2.13
N LYS A 246 0.47 13.86 -2.36
CA LYS A 246 -0.79 13.58 -3.05
C LYS A 246 -0.59 12.95 -4.43
N ALA A 247 0.41 13.39 -5.18
CA ALA A 247 0.74 12.84 -6.49
C ALA A 247 1.30 11.40 -6.40
N TYR A 248 2.12 11.08 -5.40
CA TYR A 248 2.61 9.71 -5.23
C TYR A 248 1.47 8.70 -5.00
N TYR A 249 0.40 9.10 -4.30
CA TYR A 249 -0.81 8.26 -4.18
C TYR A 249 -1.61 8.22 -5.48
N SER A 250 -2.05 9.39 -5.98
CA SER A 250 -3.02 9.47 -7.08
C SER A 250 -2.39 9.16 -8.45
N GLU A 251 -1.30 9.83 -8.83
CA GLU A 251 -0.59 9.54 -10.08
C GLU A 251 0.08 8.16 -10.02
N GLY A 252 0.62 7.76 -8.86
CA GLY A 252 1.18 6.42 -8.65
C GLY A 252 0.13 5.31 -8.83
N TRP A 253 -1.08 5.49 -8.27
CA TRP A 253 -2.22 4.58 -8.48
C TRP A 253 -2.60 4.50 -9.97
N ALA A 254 -2.72 5.64 -10.64
CA ALA A 254 -3.07 5.70 -12.05
C ALA A 254 -1.98 5.03 -12.91
N LEU A 255 -0.71 5.22 -12.56
CA LEU A 255 0.42 4.61 -13.26
C LEU A 255 0.43 3.10 -13.06
N CYS A 256 0.17 2.60 -11.85
CA CYS A 256 -0.03 1.17 -11.61
C CYS A 256 -1.17 0.61 -12.47
N HIS A 257 -2.31 1.31 -12.55
CA HIS A 257 -3.43 0.91 -13.38
C HIS A 257 -3.06 0.88 -14.87
N PHE A 258 -2.29 1.86 -15.35
CA PHE A 258 -1.80 1.89 -16.72
C PHE A 258 -0.86 0.71 -17.01
N LEU A 259 0.15 0.50 -16.17
CA LEU A 259 1.18 -0.54 -16.32
C LEU A 259 0.62 -1.96 -16.18
N ARG A 260 -0.36 -2.16 -15.29
CA ARG A 260 -1.06 -3.45 -15.12
C ARG A 260 -2.09 -3.73 -16.21
N SER A 261 -2.32 -2.78 -17.12
CA SER A 261 -3.25 -2.91 -18.24
C SER A 261 -2.51 -2.92 -19.59
N GLY A 262 -3.14 -3.53 -20.59
CA GLY A 262 -2.67 -3.48 -21.98
C GLY A 262 -1.24 -3.99 -22.18
N LYS A 263 -0.47 -3.26 -23.01
CA LYS A 263 0.82 -3.70 -23.56
C LYS A 263 2.00 -3.73 -22.56
N TYR A 264 1.87 -3.09 -21.39
CA TYR A 264 2.94 -3.05 -20.40
C TYR A 264 2.81 -4.13 -19.32
N ARG A 265 1.67 -4.83 -19.24
CA ARG A 265 1.36 -5.77 -18.15
C ARG A 265 2.42 -6.84 -17.94
N GLU A 266 2.88 -7.46 -19.02
CA GLU A 266 3.90 -8.53 -18.96
C GLU A 266 5.28 -7.97 -18.58
N LYS A 267 5.61 -6.78 -19.10
CA LYS A 267 6.90 -6.13 -18.84
C LYS A 267 7.00 -5.53 -17.44
N PHE A 268 5.87 -5.13 -16.86
CA PHE A 268 5.84 -4.59 -15.50
C PHE A 268 6.37 -5.58 -14.47
N ALA A 269 6.24 -6.89 -14.74
CA ALA A 269 6.82 -7.92 -13.89
C ALA A 269 8.34 -7.83 -13.79
N ALA A 270 9.04 -7.44 -14.87
CA ALA A 270 10.48 -7.21 -14.85
C ALA A 270 10.86 -5.97 -14.01
N TYR A 271 10.01 -4.94 -14.01
CA TYR A 271 10.22 -3.78 -13.15
C TYR A 271 10.04 -4.10 -11.66
N LEU A 272 9.12 -4.99 -11.30
CA LEU A 272 9.00 -5.47 -9.91
C LEU A 272 10.30 -6.12 -9.42
N ASP A 273 11.00 -6.83 -10.30
CA ASP A 273 12.28 -7.46 -9.96
C ASP A 273 13.39 -6.41 -9.78
N LYS A 274 13.30 -5.25 -10.47
CA LYS A 274 14.17 -4.09 -10.24
C LYS A 274 13.88 -3.39 -8.92
N GLU A 275 12.60 -3.15 -8.59
CA GLU A 275 12.17 -2.62 -7.29
C GLU A 275 12.71 -3.48 -6.13
N ARG A 276 12.58 -4.81 -6.24
CA ARG A 276 13.15 -5.77 -5.27
C ARG A 276 14.66 -5.64 -5.11
N ALA A 277 15.37 -5.29 -6.18
CA ALA A 277 16.81 -5.08 -6.18
C ALA A 277 17.23 -3.67 -5.77
N GLY A 278 16.29 -2.79 -5.39
CA GLY A 278 16.57 -1.37 -5.08
C GLY A 278 16.95 -0.54 -6.31
N LYS A 279 16.70 -1.05 -7.52
CA LYS A 279 16.99 -0.37 -8.79
C LYS A 279 15.79 0.45 -9.23
N ILE A 280 15.67 1.64 -8.63
CA ILE A 280 14.45 2.47 -8.65
C ILE A 280 14.57 3.72 -9.53
N SER A 281 15.57 3.77 -10.41
CA SER A 281 15.80 4.94 -11.27
C SER A 281 14.81 4.98 -12.44
N TRP A 282 14.68 6.17 -13.06
CA TRP A 282 13.95 6.32 -14.32
C TRP A 282 14.53 5.43 -15.44
N ASP A 283 15.84 5.23 -15.47
CA ASP A 283 16.50 4.42 -16.50
C ASP A 283 16.17 2.93 -16.30
N ASP A 284 16.19 2.43 -15.05
CA ASP A 284 15.76 1.06 -14.73
C ASP A 284 14.28 0.83 -15.10
N PHE A 285 13.43 1.83 -14.86
CA PHE A 285 12.02 1.79 -15.21
C PHE A 285 11.81 1.70 -16.73
N THR A 286 12.43 2.61 -17.48
CA THR A 286 12.27 2.65 -18.94
C THR A 286 12.91 1.46 -19.64
N GLU A 287 14.06 0.98 -19.16
CA GLU A 287 14.69 -0.26 -19.62
C GLU A 287 13.73 -1.45 -19.46
N SER A 288 13.17 -1.64 -18.26
CA SER A 288 12.28 -2.77 -17.94
C SER A 288 11.03 -2.80 -18.82
N LEU A 289 10.50 -1.63 -19.16
CA LEU A 289 9.29 -1.49 -19.97
C LEU A 289 9.58 -1.38 -21.48
N GLY A 290 10.85 -1.24 -21.87
CA GLY A 290 11.27 -0.99 -23.24
C GLY A 290 10.72 0.34 -23.79
N ILE A 291 10.68 1.37 -22.95
CA ILE A 291 10.24 2.73 -23.31
C ILE A 291 11.40 3.43 -24.00
N LYS A 292 11.19 3.82 -25.26
CA LYS A 292 12.21 4.54 -26.06
C LYS A 292 11.97 6.04 -26.11
N ASP A 293 10.73 6.46 -25.87
CA ASP A 293 10.30 7.85 -25.95
C ASP A 293 9.44 8.16 -24.71
N ALA A 294 9.99 9.01 -23.84
CA ALA A 294 9.36 9.41 -22.59
C ALA A 294 8.09 10.24 -22.80
N GLU A 295 8.09 11.13 -23.81
CA GLU A 295 6.96 12.01 -24.08
C GLU A 295 5.76 11.23 -24.61
N VAL A 296 6.02 10.27 -25.50
CA VAL A 296 4.97 9.37 -26.00
C VAL A 296 4.40 8.54 -24.85
N PHE A 297 5.25 7.99 -23.98
CA PHE A 297 4.81 7.23 -22.82
C PHE A 297 3.94 8.07 -21.86
N GLU A 298 4.35 9.30 -21.58
CA GLU A 298 3.59 10.21 -20.70
C GLU A 298 2.23 10.60 -21.31
N LYS A 299 2.17 10.85 -22.62
CA LYS A 299 0.89 11.08 -23.33
C LYS A 299 -0.04 9.87 -23.27
N GLU A 300 0.50 8.66 -23.45
CA GLU A 300 -0.27 7.42 -23.32
C GLU A 300 -0.82 7.24 -21.90
N PHE A 301 0.01 7.50 -20.88
CA PHE A 301 -0.39 7.47 -19.48
C PHE A 301 -1.52 8.45 -19.18
N ILE A 302 -1.40 9.70 -19.63
CA ILE A 302 -2.44 10.72 -19.43
C ILE A 302 -3.74 10.33 -20.14
N ALA A 303 -3.64 9.83 -21.37
CA ALA A 303 -4.80 9.34 -22.11
C ALA A 303 -5.49 8.16 -21.40
N HIS A 304 -4.72 7.27 -20.78
CA HIS A 304 -5.24 6.12 -20.03
C HIS A 304 -6.13 6.55 -18.87
N PHE A 305 -5.65 7.38 -17.93
CA PHE A 305 -6.48 7.73 -16.78
C PHE A 305 -7.65 8.63 -17.16
N LYS A 306 -7.54 9.44 -18.22
CA LYS A 306 -8.69 10.19 -18.77
C LYS A 306 -9.82 9.28 -19.28
N ALA A 307 -9.47 8.08 -19.76
CA ALA A 307 -10.44 7.11 -20.27
C ALA A 307 -11.11 6.27 -19.16
N LEU A 308 -10.58 6.28 -17.93
CA LEU A 308 -11.19 5.59 -16.79
C LEU A 308 -12.53 6.24 -16.40
N LYS A 309 -13.49 5.40 -16.03
CA LYS A 309 -14.85 5.76 -15.66
C LYS A 309 -15.15 5.29 -14.24
#